data_AF-A0A7V2QHD1-F1
#
_entry.id   AF-A0A7V2QHD1-F1
#
_cell.length_a   1.000
_cell.length_b   1.000
_cell.length_c   1.000
_cell.angle_alpha   90.00
_cell.angle_beta   90.00
_cell.angle_gamma   90.00
#
_symmetry.space_group_name_H-M   'P 1'
#
loop_
_entity.id
_entity.type
_entity.pdbx_description
1 polymer ?
#
loop_
_entity_poly.entity_id
_entity_poly.type
_entity_poly.pdbx_seq_one_letter_code
_entity_poly.pdbx_strand_id
1 'polypeptide(L)'
;IDPRPIAHARATLDVRLAALAAGLSVETERELPYTAPDGNDGVLRPDNLITLPDGTRALFETEQAADLTLLRRIVEGVRRKAAFFQSEAARALSPAVRVLINLPRGPVWGKTVRVWERATAIVAEEQGGDLPFRLLAMPLLEFLDRPDWFEPPEEARWEPLFDPAQTSTFEPPVPSLQGKPLARRKARLPRSLRRRAPADDRRILLAYWQHLLEQGPDLAYTADRPRPDPAFFEVVGVIYAASHGPDAPVAQQAAYPYASVYLLRKYLQMHPRLRQALSKGMVRGGGSMRWNVTTILHRMQVVIETFLRYHGYRVGRAVEAVPVSPWDRTDGPRDFGVAVRIHPEVLIGEEDGVVPGREEVRAAEEALAWVLWALFAHAEEVGLRRPPFW
;
A
#
# COMPACT_ATOMS: atom_id res chain seq x y z
N ILE A 1 -15.16 11.51 -0.91
CA ILE A 1 -15.49 11.10 0.48
C ILE A 1 -15.59 9.58 0.49
N ASP A 2 -14.74 8.89 1.25
CA ASP A 2 -14.77 7.43 1.39
C ASP A 2 -16.11 7.02 2.06
N PRO A 3 -16.92 6.12 1.48
CA PRO A 3 -18.20 5.72 2.05
C PRO A 3 -18.08 4.78 3.27
N ARG A 4 -16.89 4.19 3.52
CA ARG A 4 -16.70 3.17 4.56
C ARG A 4 -16.92 3.68 6.00
N PRO A 5 -16.42 4.87 6.41
CA PRO A 5 -16.66 5.39 7.75
C PRO A 5 -18.16 5.63 8.02
N ILE A 6 -18.90 6.11 7.03
CA ILE A 6 -20.35 6.34 7.13
C ILE A 6 -21.10 5.00 7.27
N ALA A 7 -20.73 3.99 6.49
CA ALA A 7 -21.32 2.66 6.56
C ALA A 7 -21.03 1.96 7.90
N HIS A 8 -19.83 2.13 8.45
CA HIS A 8 -19.46 1.61 9.76
C HIS A 8 -20.24 2.32 10.88
N ALA A 9 -20.24 3.66 10.92
CA ALA A 9 -21.00 4.42 11.91
C ALA A 9 -22.51 4.09 11.88
N ARG A 10 -23.08 3.89 10.69
CA ARG A 10 -24.46 3.43 10.53
C ARG A 10 -24.67 2.03 11.13
N ALA A 11 -23.78 1.08 10.82
CA ALA A 11 -23.85 -0.27 11.38
C ALA A 11 -23.77 -0.26 12.93
N THR A 12 -22.87 0.53 13.50
CA THR A 12 -22.76 0.71 14.96
C THR A 12 -24.05 1.26 15.56
N LEU A 13 -24.67 2.24 14.90
CA LEU A 13 -25.95 2.82 15.31
C LEU A 13 -27.11 1.81 15.21
N ASP A 14 -27.16 1.02 14.13
CA ASP A 14 -28.22 0.02 13.94
C ASP A 14 -28.21 -1.02 15.09
N VAL A 15 -27.02 -1.46 15.51
CA VAL A 15 -26.87 -2.38 16.67
C VAL A 15 -27.31 -1.71 17.97
N ARG A 16 -26.95 -0.44 18.19
CA ARG A 16 -27.39 0.33 19.35
C ARG A 16 -28.92 0.43 19.41
N LEU A 17 -29.56 0.75 18.28
CA LEU A 17 -31.01 0.86 18.21
C LEU A 17 -31.70 -0.49 18.45
N ALA A 18 -31.14 -1.58 17.93
CA ALA A 18 -31.63 -2.92 18.20
C ALA A 18 -31.57 -3.29 19.69
N ALA A 19 -30.49 -2.92 20.39
CA ALA A 19 -30.34 -3.15 21.83
C ALA A 19 -31.36 -2.34 22.64
N LEU A 20 -31.53 -1.05 22.32
CA LEU A 20 -32.51 -0.19 22.97
C LEU A 20 -33.95 -0.68 22.74
N ALA A 21 -34.27 -1.13 21.53
CA ALA A 21 -35.58 -1.71 21.21
C ALA A 21 -35.86 -3.00 22.00
N ALA A 22 -34.82 -3.75 22.36
CA ALA A 22 -34.91 -4.91 23.24
C ALA A 22 -34.91 -4.55 24.75
N GLY A 23 -34.89 -3.26 25.10
CA GLY A 23 -34.89 -2.80 26.49
C GLY A 23 -33.55 -2.95 27.22
N LEU A 24 -32.45 -3.10 26.47
CA LEU A 24 -31.11 -3.29 27.02
C LEU A 24 -30.37 -1.96 27.19
N SER A 25 -29.46 -1.92 28.16
CA SER A 25 -28.53 -0.79 28.33
C SER A 25 -27.37 -0.91 27.34
N VAL A 26 -27.01 0.19 26.67
CA VAL A 26 -25.93 0.22 25.68
C VAL A 26 -25.08 1.49 25.80
N GLU A 27 -23.78 1.28 25.95
CA GLU A 27 -22.74 2.30 25.94
C GLU A 27 -21.95 2.17 24.63
N THR A 28 -22.05 3.17 23.74
CA THR A 28 -21.37 3.16 22.44
C THR A 28 -20.01 3.84 22.56
N GLU A 29 -18.96 3.24 22.01
CA GLU A 29 -17.58 3.76 22.03
C GLU A 29 -17.05 4.10 23.44
N ARG A 30 -17.52 3.41 24.47
CA ARG A 30 -17.07 3.63 25.86
C ARG A 30 -15.62 3.16 26.04
N GLU A 31 -14.78 4.04 26.57
CA GLU A 31 -13.41 3.66 26.95
C GLU A 31 -13.40 2.79 28.21
N LEU A 32 -12.74 1.64 28.10
CA LEU A 32 -12.50 0.67 29.16
C LEU A 32 -10.99 0.65 29.48
N PRO A 33 -10.54 1.42 30.48
CA PRO A 33 -9.15 1.39 30.90
C PRO A 33 -8.81 0.06 31.58
N TYR A 34 -7.59 -0.43 31.36
CA TYR A 34 -7.09 -1.66 31.96
C TYR A 34 -5.57 -1.60 32.12
N THR A 35 -5.01 -2.38 33.05
CA THR A 35 -3.57 -2.62 33.14
C THR A 35 -3.29 -4.00 32.55
N ALA A 36 -2.46 -4.04 31.50
CA ALA A 36 -2.07 -5.26 30.81
C ALA A 36 -1.14 -6.13 31.68
N PRO A 37 -0.96 -7.42 31.36
CA PRO A 37 -0.12 -8.33 32.15
C PRO A 37 1.36 -7.93 32.22
N ASP A 38 1.85 -7.14 31.27
CA ASP A 38 3.20 -6.57 31.26
C ASP A 38 3.33 -5.31 32.16
N GLY A 39 2.25 -4.91 32.84
CA GLY A 39 2.19 -3.75 33.72
C GLY A 39 1.88 -2.43 33.02
N ASN A 40 1.65 -2.43 31.71
CA ASN A 40 1.34 -1.21 30.96
C ASN A 40 -0.16 -0.87 31.03
N ASP A 41 -0.48 0.41 31.20
CA ASP A 41 -1.87 0.88 31.10
C ASP A 41 -2.32 0.98 29.64
N GLY A 42 -3.52 0.48 29.37
CA GLY A 42 -4.16 0.46 28.07
C GLY A 42 -5.63 0.83 28.15
N VAL A 43 -6.22 1.10 26.99
CA VAL A 43 -7.66 1.40 26.85
C VAL A 43 -8.24 0.55 25.73
N LEU A 44 -9.31 -0.19 26.03
CA LEU A 44 -10.14 -0.88 25.05
C LEU A 44 -11.39 -0.03 24.79
N ARG A 45 -11.72 0.20 23.51
CA ARG A 45 -12.93 0.93 23.12
C ARG A 45 -13.74 0.08 22.14
N PRO A 46 -14.73 -0.69 22.61
CA PRO A 46 -15.64 -1.42 21.72
C PRO A 46 -16.61 -0.48 21.02
N ASP A 47 -17.11 -0.89 19.85
CA ASP A 47 -18.17 -0.13 19.16
C ASP A 47 -19.43 -0.03 20.03
N ASN A 48 -19.91 -1.14 20.59
CA ASN A 48 -20.99 -1.16 21.57
C ASN A 48 -20.68 -2.10 22.74
N LEU A 49 -20.92 -1.59 23.95
CA LEU A 49 -20.89 -2.36 25.19
C LEU A 49 -22.34 -2.47 25.70
N ILE A 50 -22.87 -3.68 25.70
CA ILE A 50 -24.30 -3.94 25.97
C ILE A 50 -24.44 -4.75 27.25
N THR A 51 -25.32 -4.32 28.14
CA THR A 51 -25.75 -5.13 29.29
C THR A 51 -26.86 -6.07 28.83
N LEU A 52 -26.55 -7.36 28.78
CA LEU A 52 -27.45 -8.44 28.37
C LEU A 52 -28.57 -8.66 29.42
N PRO A 53 -29.64 -9.39 29.09
CA PRO A 53 -30.78 -9.63 30.00
C PRO A 53 -30.41 -10.27 31.34
N ASP A 54 -29.32 -11.04 31.38
CA ASP A 54 -28.79 -11.70 32.58
C ASP A 54 -27.92 -10.76 33.45
N GLY A 55 -27.71 -9.51 33.02
CA GLY A 55 -26.86 -8.52 33.67
C GLY A 55 -25.40 -8.54 33.20
N THR A 56 -24.99 -9.51 32.38
CA THR A 56 -23.62 -9.62 31.85
C THR A 56 -23.34 -8.51 30.85
N ARG A 57 -22.15 -7.89 30.91
CA ARG A 57 -21.74 -6.89 29.91
C ARG A 57 -21.00 -7.57 28.77
N ALA A 58 -21.44 -7.35 27.53
CA ALA A 58 -20.89 -7.98 26.34
C ALA A 58 -20.37 -6.95 25.32
N LEU A 59 -19.26 -7.30 24.68
CA LEU A 59 -18.64 -6.50 23.61
C LEU A 59 -19.22 -6.87 22.26
N PHE A 60 -19.68 -5.85 21.54
CA PHE A 60 -20.12 -5.93 20.14
C PHE A 60 -19.24 -5.02 19.28
N GLU A 61 -18.66 -5.60 18.24
CA GLU A 61 -17.85 -4.91 17.24
C GLU A 61 -18.56 -4.97 15.90
N THR A 62 -18.49 -3.90 15.11
CA THR A 62 -19.08 -3.82 13.77
C THR A 62 -17.98 -3.72 12.73
N GLU A 63 -18.00 -4.60 11.74
CA GLU A 63 -16.93 -4.67 10.74
C GLU A 63 -17.51 -4.61 9.32
N GLN A 64 -16.73 -4.11 8.36
CA GLN A 64 -17.12 -4.12 6.95
C GLN A 64 -16.40 -5.27 6.23
N ALA A 65 -16.26 -5.21 4.90
CA ALA A 65 -15.43 -6.17 4.19
C ALA A 65 -13.96 -6.05 4.62
N ALA A 66 -13.39 -7.15 5.13
CA ALA A 66 -11.96 -7.23 5.39
C ALA A 66 -11.24 -7.93 4.24
N ASP A 67 -10.12 -7.35 3.82
CA ASP A 67 -9.13 -8.04 3.01
C ASP A 67 -7.77 -8.03 3.72
N LEU A 68 -6.76 -8.62 3.08
CA LEU A 68 -5.45 -8.76 3.69
C LEU A 68 -4.76 -7.41 3.99
N THR A 69 -5.21 -6.29 3.44
CA THR A 69 -4.68 -4.95 3.80
C THR A 69 -5.10 -4.55 5.21
N LEU A 70 -6.21 -5.07 5.71
CA LEU A 70 -6.73 -4.81 7.06
C LEU A 70 -6.20 -5.80 8.11
N LEU A 71 -5.45 -6.83 7.69
CA LEU A 71 -4.94 -7.88 8.58
C LEU A 71 -4.14 -7.31 9.75
N ARG A 72 -3.22 -6.36 9.51
CA ARG A 72 -2.41 -5.75 10.58
C ARG A 72 -3.28 -5.03 11.61
N ARG A 73 -4.26 -4.23 11.14
CA ARG A 73 -5.19 -3.51 12.02
C ARG A 73 -6.04 -4.49 12.85
N ILE A 74 -6.48 -5.59 12.24
CA ILE A 74 -7.23 -6.64 12.94
C ILE A 74 -6.34 -7.33 13.97
N VAL A 75 -5.10 -7.71 13.62
CA VAL A 75 -4.12 -8.29 14.57
C VAL A 75 -3.87 -7.36 15.74
N GLU A 76 -3.61 -6.07 15.52
CA GLU A 76 -3.44 -5.08 16.60
C GLU A 76 -4.71 -4.92 17.45
N GLY A 77 -5.89 -5.00 16.84
CA GLY A 77 -7.18 -5.02 17.54
C GLY A 77 -7.36 -6.26 18.42
N VAL A 78 -7.00 -7.44 17.90
CA VAL A 78 -7.07 -8.72 18.62
C VAL A 78 -6.02 -8.79 19.73
N ARG A 79 -4.79 -8.28 19.53
CA ARG A 79 -3.76 -8.17 20.59
C ARG A 79 -4.24 -7.31 21.76
N ARG A 80 -4.82 -6.13 21.47
CA ARG A 80 -5.37 -5.26 22.51
C ARG A 80 -6.50 -5.94 23.28
N LYS A 81 -7.39 -6.65 22.59
CA LYS A 81 -8.43 -7.46 23.23
C LYS A 81 -7.83 -8.58 24.07
N ALA A 82 -6.82 -9.31 23.58
CA ALA A 82 -6.16 -10.37 24.35
C ALA A 82 -5.54 -9.83 25.64
N ALA A 83 -4.82 -8.71 25.56
CA ALA A 83 -4.27 -8.03 26.73
C ALA A 83 -5.37 -7.57 27.72
N PHE A 84 -6.48 -7.01 27.21
CA PHE A 84 -7.62 -6.63 28.03
C PHE A 84 -8.25 -7.84 28.73
N PHE A 85 -8.50 -8.94 28.01
CA PHE A 85 -9.13 -10.15 28.57
C PHE A 85 -8.24 -10.92 29.55
N GLN A 86 -6.94 -10.64 29.59
CA GLN A 86 -6.02 -11.12 30.63
C GLN A 86 -5.99 -10.21 31.87
N SER A 87 -6.55 -9.00 31.79
CA SER A 87 -6.59 -8.04 32.90
C SER A 87 -7.75 -8.30 33.87
N GLU A 88 -7.66 -7.74 35.08
CA GLU A 88 -8.75 -7.80 36.06
C GLU A 88 -10.02 -7.07 35.58
N ALA A 89 -9.88 -6.05 34.74
CA ALA A 89 -10.99 -5.26 34.22
C ALA A 89 -11.96 -6.09 33.36
N ALA A 90 -11.51 -7.21 32.78
CA ALA A 90 -12.34 -8.07 31.94
C ALA A 90 -13.20 -9.08 32.71
N ARG A 91 -12.97 -9.29 34.02
CA ARG A 91 -13.67 -10.34 34.81
C ARG A 91 -15.20 -10.20 34.85
N ALA A 92 -15.70 -8.97 34.74
CA ALA A 92 -17.13 -8.67 34.76
C ALA A 92 -17.77 -8.63 33.35
N LEU A 93 -17.01 -8.97 32.31
CA LEU A 93 -17.47 -8.99 30.93
C LEU A 93 -17.59 -10.42 30.40
N SER A 94 -18.51 -10.61 29.47
CA SER A 94 -18.63 -11.84 28.70
C SER A 94 -17.30 -12.16 27.99
N PRO A 95 -16.78 -13.39 28.09
CA PRO A 95 -15.59 -13.81 27.36
C PRO A 95 -15.86 -14.00 25.86
N ALA A 96 -17.09 -13.82 25.37
CA ALA A 96 -17.44 -13.82 23.96
C ALA A 96 -17.47 -12.40 23.38
N VAL A 97 -16.58 -12.11 22.44
CA VAL A 97 -16.58 -10.91 21.61
C VAL A 97 -17.38 -11.19 20.33
N ARG A 98 -18.47 -10.45 20.14
CA ARG A 98 -19.40 -10.61 19.02
C ARG A 98 -19.05 -9.63 17.92
N VAL A 99 -18.67 -10.12 16.75
CA VAL A 99 -18.29 -9.33 15.58
C VAL A 99 -19.40 -9.40 14.53
N LEU A 100 -20.08 -8.29 14.31
CA LEU A 100 -21.15 -8.16 13.33
C LEU A 100 -20.60 -7.59 12.04
N ILE A 101 -20.45 -8.44 11.02
CA ILE A 101 -19.87 -8.04 9.74
C ILE A 101 -21.00 -7.59 8.82
N ASN A 102 -20.93 -6.38 8.29
CA ASN A 102 -21.90 -5.77 7.38
C ASN A 102 -21.76 -6.33 5.94
N LEU A 103 -21.89 -7.64 5.81
CA LEU A 103 -21.87 -8.38 4.55
C LEU A 103 -22.86 -9.54 4.60
N PRO A 104 -23.61 -9.83 3.53
CA PRO A 104 -24.36 -11.07 3.43
C PRO A 104 -23.41 -12.28 3.32
N ARG A 105 -23.90 -13.48 3.67
CA ARG A 105 -23.17 -14.72 3.44
C ARG A 105 -22.84 -14.86 1.94
N GLY A 106 -21.62 -15.33 1.65
CA GLY A 106 -21.14 -15.48 0.29
C GLY A 106 -19.61 -15.45 0.17
N PRO A 107 -19.07 -15.32 -1.05
CA PRO A 107 -17.62 -15.36 -1.26
C PRO A 107 -16.85 -14.25 -0.52
N VAL A 108 -17.41 -13.04 -0.43
CA VAL A 108 -16.78 -11.90 0.26
C VAL A 108 -16.82 -12.07 1.78
N TRP A 109 -17.92 -12.63 2.32
CA TRP A 109 -18.01 -13.08 3.72
C TRP A 109 -16.93 -14.10 4.04
N GLY A 110 -16.83 -15.18 3.25
CA GLY A 110 -15.84 -16.24 3.48
C GLY A 110 -14.40 -15.73 3.36
N LYS A 111 -14.14 -14.75 2.50
CA LYS A 111 -12.83 -14.07 2.43
C LYS A 111 -12.56 -13.26 3.71
N THR A 112 -13.55 -12.52 4.20
CA THR A 112 -13.46 -11.68 5.41
C THR A 112 -13.23 -12.55 6.65
N VAL A 113 -14.01 -13.61 6.84
CA VAL A 113 -13.84 -14.58 7.94
C VAL A 113 -12.44 -15.18 7.93
N ARG A 114 -11.92 -15.64 6.78
CA ARG A 114 -10.55 -16.17 6.70
C ARG A 114 -9.46 -15.16 7.05
N VAL A 115 -9.69 -13.86 6.82
CA VAL A 115 -8.74 -12.81 7.24
C VAL A 115 -8.76 -12.69 8.76
N TRP A 116 -9.95 -12.74 9.37
CA TRP A 116 -10.12 -12.76 10.83
C TRP A 116 -9.52 -14.01 11.48
N GLU A 117 -9.83 -15.21 10.97
CA GLU A 117 -9.24 -16.48 11.42
C GLU A 117 -7.70 -16.45 11.40
N ARG A 118 -7.13 -15.85 10.35
CA ARG A 118 -5.69 -15.69 10.26
C ARG A 118 -5.16 -14.69 11.28
N ALA A 119 -5.85 -13.59 11.50
CA ALA A 119 -5.45 -12.58 12.49
C ALA A 119 -5.48 -13.15 13.91
N THR A 120 -6.53 -13.90 14.26
CA THR A 120 -6.66 -14.56 15.54
C THR A 120 -5.64 -15.68 15.72
N ALA A 121 -5.34 -16.46 14.68
CA ALA A 121 -4.32 -17.50 14.74
C ALA A 121 -2.93 -16.92 15.04
N ILE A 122 -2.55 -15.80 14.40
CA ILE A 122 -1.30 -15.09 14.68
C ILE A 122 -1.21 -14.70 16.16
N VAL A 123 -2.27 -14.10 16.70
CA VAL A 123 -2.28 -13.64 18.09
C VAL A 123 -2.34 -14.82 19.06
N ALA A 124 -3.09 -15.87 18.74
CA ALA A 124 -3.12 -17.09 19.54
C ALA A 124 -1.74 -17.75 19.63
N GLU A 125 -0.98 -17.81 18.52
CA GLU A 125 0.41 -18.31 18.54
C GLU A 125 1.32 -17.48 19.45
N GLU A 126 1.18 -16.15 19.45
CA GLU A 126 1.90 -15.27 20.38
C GLU A 126 1.55 -15.53 21.85
N GLN A 127 0.35 -16.07 22.11
CA GLN A 127 -0.19 -16.34 23.45
C GLN A 127 -0.10 -17.82 23.86
N GLY A 128 0.69 -18.62 23.14
CA GLY A 128 0.92 -20.04 23.48
C GLY A 128 -0.11 -21.01 22.89
N GLY A 129 -0.88 -20.59 21.89
CA GLY A 129 -1.76 -21.43 21.08
C GLY A 129 -3.26 -21.19 21.29
N ASP A 130 -3.67 -20.28 22.17
CA ASP A 130 -5.08 -19.97 22.43
C ASP A 130 -5.29 -18.49 22.76
N LEU A 131 -6.54 -18.02 22.72
CA LEU A 131 -6.93 -16.66 23.11
C LEU A 131 -7.71 -16.69 24.44
N PRO A 132 -7.54 -15.66 25.30
CA PRO A 132 -8.24 -15.57 26.59
C PRO A 132 -9.75 -15.25 26.45
N PHE A 133 -10.29 -15.27 25.22
CA PHE A 133 -11.66 -14.93 24.87
C PHE A 133 -12.04 -15.61 23.55
N ARG A 134 -13.35 -15.74 23.29
CA ARG A 134 -13.91 -16.26 22.04
C ARG A 134 -14.26 -15.12 21.10
N LEU A 135 -13.88 -15.23 19.83
CA LEU A 135 -14.32 -14.33 18.76
C LEU A 135 -15.34 -15.03 17.88
N LEU A 136 -16.52 -14.43 17.75
CA LEU A 136 -17.66 -15.01 17.06
C LEU A 136 -18.19 -14.01 16.02
N ALA A 137 -18.48 -14.48 14.80
CA ALA A 137 -18.98 -13.64 13.72
C ALA A 137 -20.40 -14.02 13.25
N MET A 138 -21.19 -13.00 12.92
CA MET A 138 -22.49 -13.13 12.24
C MET A 138 -22.70 -11.96 11.27
N PRO A 139 -23.40 -12.16 10.13
CA PRO A 139 -23.86 -11.07 9.30
C PRO A 139 -24.72 -10.09 10.09
N LEU A 140 -24.43 -8.80 9.94
CA LEU A 140 -25.17 -7.74 10.61
C LEU A 140 -26.68 -7.83 10.33
N LEU A 141 -27.07 -8.06 9.07
CA LEU A 141 -28.48 -8.16 8.70
C LEU A 141 -29.18 -9.39 9.32
N GLU A 142 -28.47 -10.53 9.45
CA GLU A 142 -29.00 -11.72 10.14
C GLU A 142 -29.22 -11.45 11.64
N PHE A 143 -28.30 -10.68 12.24
CA PHE A 143 -28.41 -10.27 13.62
C PHE A 143 -29.57 -9.28 13.84
N LEU A 144 -29.71 -8.26 12.99
CA LEU A 144 -30.77 -7.26 13.13
C LEU A 144 -32.17 -7.86 12.92
N ASP A 145 -32.30 -8.86 12.04
CA ASP A 145 -33.57 -9.58 11.82
C ASP A 145 -33.97 -10.44 13.03
N ARG A 146 -32.99 -11.14 13.63
CA ARG A 146 -33.22 -11.97 14.80
C ARG A 146 -32.09 -11.81 15.83
N PRO A 147 -32.10 -10.77 16.67
CA PRO A 147 -30.98 -10.53 17.58
C PRO A 147 -30.70 -11.71 18.52
N ASP A 148 -29.43 -11.96 18.81
CA ASP A 148 -28.98 -12.92 19.83
C ASP A 148 -28.38 -12.15 21.01
N TRP A 149 -29.17 -12.02 22.07
CA TRP A 149 -28.79 -11.32 23.31
C TRP A 149 -28.44 -12.30 24.45
N PHE A 150 -28.17 -13.57 24.14
CA PHE A 150 -27.88 -14.59 25.16
C PHE A 150 -26.40 -14.64 25.54
N GLU A 151 -26.11 -15.07 26.77
CA GLU A 151 -24.79 -15.49 27.23
C GLU A 151 -24.88 -16.91 27.83
N PRO A 152 -24.16 -17.90 27.28
CA PRO A 152 -23.36 -17.84 26.06
C PRO A 152 -24.23 -17.66 24.79
N PRO A 153 -23.66 -17.15 23.68
CA PRO A 153 -24.35 -17.05 22.39
C PRO A 153 -24.84 -18.40 21.83
N GLU A 154 -25.86 -18.38 20.98
CA GLU A 154 -26.36 -19.57 20.28
C GLU A 154 -25.34 -20.07 19.23
N GLU A 155 -24.48 -21.03 19.61
CA GLU A 155 -23.34 -21.50 18.79
C GLU A 155 -23.69 -21.83 17.33
N ALA A 156 -24.88 -22.40 17.07
CA ALA A 156 -25.31 -22.77 15.72
C ALA A 156 -25.47 -21.58 14.76
N ARG A 157 -25.57 -20.36 15.28
CA ARG A 157 -25.76 -19.13 14.49
C ARG A 157 -24.47 -18.36 14.25
N TRP A 158 -23.49 -18.56 15.11
CA TRP A 158 -22.23 -17.81 15.12
C TRP A 158 -21.11 -18.62 14.49
N GLU A 159 -20.32 -17.97 13.63
CA GLU A 159 -19.14 -18.58 13.04
C GLU A 159 -17.92 -18.24 13.91
N PRO A 160 -17.20 -19.23 14.46
CA PRO A 160 -16.00 -18.95 15.23
C PRO A 160 -14.95 -18.33 14.31
N LEU A 161 -14.40 -17.19 14.73
CA LEU A 161 -13.32 -16.53 14.02
C LEU A 161 -11.94 -17.05 14.42
N PHE A 162 -11.86 -18.18 15.12
CA PHE A 162 -10.61 -18.84 15.47
C PHE A 162 -10.69 -20.32 15.11
N ASP A 163 -9.72 -20.80 14.33
CA ASP A 163 -9.57 -22.20 13.98
C ASP A 163 -8.25 -22.73 14.60
N PRO A 164 -8.33 -23.55 15.67
CA PRO A 164 -7.16 -24.12 16.33
C PRO A 164 -6.24 -24.89 15.37
N ALA A 165 -6.79 -25.47 14.29
CA ALA A 165 -6.01 -26.23 13.30
C ALA A 165 -5.06 -25.34 12.47
N GLN A 166 -5.15 -24.01 12.58
CA GLN A 166 -4.24 -23.07 11.96
C GLN A 166 -3.04 -22.71 12.84
N THR A 167 -2.98 -23.20 14.08
CA THR A 167 -1.84 -23.00 14.99
C THR A 167 -0.79 -24.10 14.84
N SER A 168 0.49 -23.75 14.99
CA SER A 168 1.63 -24.68 14.93
C SER A 168 1.67 -25.74 16.04
N THR A 169 0.88 -25.56 17.10
CA THR A 169 0.77 -26.44 18.28
C THR A 169 -0.39 -27.45 18.20
N PHE A 170 -1.16 -27.46 17.11
CA PHE A 170 -2.30 -28.37 16.97
C PHE A 170 -1.87 -29.84 16.82
N GLU A 171 -1.98 -30.61 17.91
CA GLU A 171 -2.10 -32.06 17.85
C GLU A 171 -3.58 -32.43 17.66
N PRO A 172 -3.96 -33.10 16.55
CA PRO A 172 -5.35 -33.50 16.37
C PRO A 172 -5.75 -34.48 17.49
N PRO A 173 -6.95 -34.35 18.09
CA PRO A 173 -7.45 -35.35 19.01
C PRO A 173 -7.52 -36.68 18.25
N VAL A 174 -6.78 -37.68 18.73
CA VAL A 174 -6.73 -39.02 18.15
C VAL A 174 -8.15 -39.61 18.20
N PRO A 175 -8.84 -39.80 17.07
CA PRO A 175 -10.12 -40.49 17.10
C PRO A 175 -9.79 -41.98 17.26
N SER A 176 -10.16 -42.54 18.41
CA SER A 176 -10.14 -43.98 18.63
C SER A 176 -11.19 -44.65 17.76
N LEU A 177 -10.84 -44.97 16.51
CA LEU A 177 -11.67 -45.84 15.67
C LEU A 177 -10.81 -46.86 14.93
N GLN A 178 -11.06 -48.12 15.30
CA GLN A 178 -10.56 -49.33 14.68
C GLN A 178 -10.90 -49.33 13.18
N GLY A 179 -9.88 -49.41 12.33
CA GLY A 179 -10.05 -49.60 10.89
C GLY A 179 -8.73 -50.00 10.24
N LYS A 180 -8.64 -51.24 9.74
CA LYS A 180 -7.43 -51.85 9.17
C LYS A 180 -6.83 -51.03 8.01
N PRO A 181 -5.49 -50.97 7.87
CA PRO A 181 -4.84 -50.13 6.88
C PRO A 181 -4.72 -50.82 5.51
N LEU A 182 -5.07 -50.12 4.44
CA LEU A 182 -4.58 -50.41 3.09
C LEU A 182 -3.47 -49.41 2.75
N ALA A 183 -2.22 -49.90 2.84
CA ALA A 183 -1.03 -49.13 2.55
C ALA A 183 -0.92 -48.84 1.04
N ARG A 184 -1.07 -47.57 0.65
CA ARG A 184 -0.49 -47.04 -0.59
C ARG A 184 0.72 -46.18 -0.26
N ARG A 185 1.91 -46.80 -0.30
CA ARG A 185 3.19 -46.09 -0.30
C ARG A 185 3.30 -45.25 -1.59
N LYS A 186 2.91 -43.98 -1.53
CA LYS A 186 3.36 -42.99 -2.52
C LYS A 186 4.84 -42.71 -2.25
N ALA A 187 5.71 -43.12 -3.17
CA ALA A 187 7.12 -42.78 -3.15
C ALA A 187 7.27 -41.25 -3.01
N ARG A 188 7.87 -40.82 -1.90
CA ARG A 188 8.18 -39.41 -1.63
C ARG A 188 9.27 -38.98 -2.59
N LEU A 189 8.91 -38.20 -3.62
CA LEU A 189 9.88 -37.52 -4.48
C LEU A 189 10.93 -36.78 -3.62
N PRO A 190 12.23 -36.81 -3.99
CA PRO A 190 13.29 -36.05 -3.34
C PRO A 190 12.89 -34.57 -3.19
N ARG A 191 13.25 -33.92 -2.07
CA ARG A 191 12.84 -32.53 -1.76
C ARG A 191 13.18 -31.54 -2.88
N SER A 192 14.26 -31.77 -3.63
CA SER A 192 14.71 -30.95 -4.77
C SER A 192 13.81 -31.03 -6.02
N LEU A 193 12.98 -32.07 -6.14
CA LEU A 193 12.05 -32.28 -7.26
C LEU A 193 10.59 -32.00 -6.90
N ARG A 194 10.31 -31.63 -5.63
CA ARG A 194 8.99 -31.16 -5.22
C ARG A 194 8.84 -29.73 -5.72
N ARG A 195 8.10 -29.53 -6.81
CA ARG A 195 7.58 -28.21 -7.16
C ARG A 195 6.80 -27.68 -5.97
N ARG A 196 7.15 -26.50 -5.46
CA ARG A 196 6.33 -25.79 -4.47
C ARG A 196 4.98 -25.50 -5.11
N ALA A 197 3.92 -25.60 -4.31
CA ALA A 197 2.64 -25.13 -4.79
C ALA A 197 2.73 -23.61 -4.96
N PRO A 198 2.16 -23.01 -6.03
CA PRO A 198 2.11 -21.55 -6.17
C PRO A 198 1.52 -20.82 -4.95
N ALA A 199 0.69 -21.51 -4.16
CA ALA A 199 0.18 -21.01 -2.89
C ALA A 199 1.29 -20.80 -1.84
N ASP A 200 2.29 -21.67 -1.78
CA ASP A 200 3.43 -21.55 -0.88
C ASP A 200 4.37 -20.44 -1.34
N ASP A 201 4.62 -20.33 -2.65
CA ASP A 201 5.40 -19.23 -3.22
C ASP A 201 4.72 -17.88 -2.94
N ARG A 202 3.39 -17.80 -3.08
CA ARG A 202 2.63 -16.61 -2.71
C ARG A 202 2.80 -16.25 -1.22
N ARG A 203 2.77 -17.23 -0.31
CA ARG A 203 2.97 -16.99 1.13
C ARG A 203 4.37 -16.44 1.40
N ILE A 204 5.38 -17.05 0.81
CA ILE A 204 6.78 -16.65 0.95
C ILE A 204 6.99 -15.23 0.38
N LEU A 205 6.46 -14.95 -0.81
CA LEU A 205 6.55 -13.62 -1.42
C LEU A 205 5.80 -12.55 -0.63
N LEU A 206 4.66 -12.87 -0.03
CA LEU A 206 3.96 -11.95 0.87
C LEU A 206 4.74 -11.68 2.16
N ALA A 207 5.43 -12.68 2.71
CA ALA A 207 6.31 -12.48 3.86
C ALA A 207 7.53 -11.62 3.50
N TYR A 208 8.15 -11.83 2.33
CA TYR A 208 9.22 -10.95 1.85
C TYR A 208 8.73 -9.54 1.55
N TRP A 209 7.53 -9.38 0.99
CA TRP A 209 6.92 -8.09 0.77
C TRP A 209 6.65 -7.36 2.09
N GLN A 210 6.15 -8.07 3.11
CA GLN A 210 5.95 -7.53 4.44
C GLN A 210 7.27 -7.06 5.08
N HIS A 211 8.32 -7.88 5.00
CA HIS A 211 9.66 -7.51 5.46
C HIS A 211 10.20 -6.27 4.73
N LEU A 212 9.95 -6.17 3.42
CA LEU A 212 10.30 -5.00 2.62
C LEU A 212 9.45 -3.77 2.99
N LEU A 213 8.22 -3.89 3.46
CA LEU A 213 7.45 -2.73 3.93
C LEU A 213 7.92 -2.24 5.31
N GLU A 214 8.29 -3.17 6.19
CA GLU A 214 8.73 -2.87 7.56
C GLU A 214 10.15 -2.29 7.63
N GLN A 215 11.03 -2.71 6.72
CA GLN A 215 12.43 -2.28 6.62
C GLN A 215 12.68 -1.39 5.39
N GLY A 216 11.59 -0.95 4.73
CA GLY A 216 11.59 -0.52 3.33
C GLY A 216 12.49 0.63 2.91
N PRO A 217 12.70 1.67 3.73
CA PRO A 217 13.65 2.71 3.39
C PRO A 217 15.07 2.16 3.21
N ASP A 218 15.48 1.22 4.07
CA ASP A 218 16.86 0.73 4.16
C ASP A 218 17.13 -0.50 3.27
N LEU A 219 16.10 -1.29 2.94
CA LEU A 219 16.21 -2.46 2.06
C LEU A 219 15.83 -2.18 0.59
N ALA A 220 14.84 -1.31 0.35
CA ALA A 220 14.33 -1.06 -1.01
C ALA A 220 15.06 0.08 -1.70
N TYR A 221 15.47 1.09 -0.94
CA TYR A 221 16.15 2.27 -1.45
C TYR A 221 17.62 2.25 -1.05
N THR A 222 18.48 2.48 -2.03
CA THR A 222 19.92 2.59 -1.83
C THR A 222 20.40 3.86 -2.51
N ALA A 223 21.67 4.22 -2.31
CA ALA A 223 22.27 5.32 -3.06
C ALA A 223 22.16 5.15 -4.59
N ASP A 224 21.99 3.92 -5.08
CA ASP A 224 21.82 3.62 -6.52
C ASP A 224 20.35 3.41 -6.92
N ARG A 225 19.43 3.41 -5.96
CA ARG A 225 17.97 3.29 -6.15
C ARG A 225 17.27 4.20 -5.13
N PRO A 226 17.28 5.52 -5.32
CA PRO A 226 16.68 6.42 -4.35
C PRO A 226 15.16 6.30 -4.34
N ARG A 227 14.57 6.71 -3.22
CA ARG A 227 13.12 6.90 -3.11
C ARG A 227 12.70 8.08 -4.01
N PRO A 228 11.60 7.97 -4.78
CA PRO A 228 11.07 9.11 -5.51
C PRO A 228 10.63 10.20 -4.53
N ASP A 229 11.00 11.43 -4.82
CA ASP A 229 10.73 12.62 -4.01
C ASP A 229 10.10 13.70 -4.88
N PRO A 230 8.84 14.11 -4.63
CA PRO A 230 8.13 15.14 -5.39
C PRO A 230 8.90 16.46 -5.52
N ALA A 231 9.77 16.81 -4.56
CA ALA A 231 10.63 18.00 -4.63
C ALA A 231 11.52 18.02 -5.89
N PHE A 232 11.77 16.86 -6.51
CA PHE A 232 12.41 16.77 -7.82
C PHE A 232 11.72 17.63 -8.89
N PHE A 233 10.38 17.64 -8.93
CA PHE A 233 9.64 18.42 -9.93
C PHE A 233 9.71 19.92 -9.67
N GLU A 234 9.82 20.33 -8.41
CA GLU A 234 10.07 21.72 -8.04
C GLU A 234 11.45 22.18 -8.52
N VAL A 235 12.48 21.36 -8.31
CA VAL A 235 13.85 21.65 -8.79
C VAL A 235 13.87 21.80 -10.31
N VAL A 236 13.19 20.90 -11.02
CA VAL A 236 13.02 20.98 -12.48
C VAL A 236 12.27 22.25 -12.90
N GLY A 237 11.22 22.62 -12.16
CA GLY A 237 10.46 23.85 -12.34
C GLY A 237 11.34 25.10 -12.18
N VAL A 238 12.18 25.15 -11.15
CA VAL A 238 13.13 26.26 -10.92
C VAL A 238 14.13 26.39 -12.08
N ILE A 239 14.68 25.28 -12.57
CA ILE A 239 15.60 25.28 -13.71
C ILE A 239 14.90 25.85 -14.94
N TYR A 240 13.68 25.40 -15.25
CA TYR A 240 12.93 25.84 -16.41
C TYR A 240 12.52 27.31 -16.33
N ALA A 241 11.93 27.73 -15.22
CA ALA A 241 11.41 29.08 -15.01
C ALA A 241 12.50 30.17 -15.08
N ALA A 242 13.76 29.83 -14.83
CA ALA A 242 14.87 30.78 -14.89
C ALA A 242 15.05 31.45 -16.27
N SER A 243 14.55 30.87 -17.36
CA SER A 243 14.52 31.50 -18.69
C SER A 243 13.14 31.50 -19.35
N HIS A 244 12.16 30.80 -18.77
CA HIS A 244 10.82 30.62 -19.34
C HIS A 244 9.69 31.05 -18.38
N GLY A 245 10.00 31.91 -17.41
CA GLY A 245 9.00 32.40 -16.46
C GLY A 245 7.79 33.02 -17.18
N PRO A 246 6.56 32.80 -16.68
CA PRO A 246 5.33 33.26 -17.34
C PRO A 246 5.28 34.78 -17.53
N ASP A 247 5.95 35.52 -16.63
CA ASP A 247 6.00 36.99 -16.66
C ASP A 247 7.18 37.56 -17.47
N ALA A 248 8.02 36.71 -18.06
CA ALA A 248 9.16 37.16 -18.85
C ALA A 248 8.70 37.80 -20.18
N PRO A 249 9.31 38.91 -20.63
CA PRO A 249 9.02 39.48 -21.95
C PRO A 249 9.24 38.46 -23.08
N VAL A 250 8.41 38.51 -24.12
CA VAL A 250 8.49 37.59 -25.29
C VAL A 250 9.89 37.55 -25.92
N ALA A 251 10.58 38.70 -25.99
CA ALA A 251 11.95 38.77 -26.52
C ALA A 251 12.96 37.99 -25.64
N GLN A 252 12.73 37.96 -24.32
CA GLN A 252 13.55 37.19 -23.38
C GLN A 252 13.20 35.70 -23.44
N GLN A 253 11.93 35.34 -23.63
CA GLN A 253 11.50 33.96 -23.87
C GLN A 253 12.04 33.40 -25.20
N ALA A 254 12.22 34.25 -26.21
CA ALA A 254 12.81 33.89 -27.50
C ALA A 254 14.35 33.89 -27.50
N ALA A 255 14.98 34.43 -26.44
CA ALA A 255 16.42 34.45 -26.32
C ALA A 255 16.98 33.06 -25.99
N TYR A 256 18.29 32.89 -26.20
CA TYR A 256 18.98 31.70 -25.75
C TYR A 256 18.78 31.50 -24.23
N PRO A 257 18.37 30.32 -23.74
CA PRO A 257 17.94 30.09 -22.36
C PRO A 257 19.13 29.93 -21.39
N TYR A 258 19.99 30.96 -21.34
CA TYR A 258 21.26 30.92 -20.62
C TYR A 258 21.12 30.56 -19.15
N ALA A 259 20.15 31.16 -18.45
CA ALA A 259 19.99 30.94 -17.01
C ALA A 259 19.52 29.51 -16.72
N SER A 260 18.59 28.96 -17.51
CA SER A 260 18.15 27.57 -17.38
C SER A 260 19.27 26.58 -17.70
N VAL A 261 20.07 26.82 -18.76
CA VAL A 261 21.24 25.98 -19.09
C VAL A 261 22.31 26.05 -18.00
N TYR A 262 22.56 27.24 -17.46
CA TYR A 262 23.48 27.44 -16.34
C TYR A 262 23.05 26.67 -15.08
N LEU A 263 21.77 26.77 -14.68
CA LEU A 263 21.26 26.04 -13.52
C LEU A 263 21.27 24.53 -13.74
N LEU A 264 20.90 24.05 -14.94
CA LEU A 264 21.00 22.64 -15.28
C LEU A 264 22.45 22.13 -15.21
N ARG A 265 23.41 22.93 -15.66
CA ARG A 265 24.84 22.62 -15.50
C ARG A 265 25.23 22.51 -14.02
N LYS A 266 24.81 23.46 -13.18
CA LYS A 266 25.11 23.45 -11.73
C LYS A 266 24.47 22.25 -11.05
N TYR A 267 23.24 21.93 -11.41
CA TYR A 267 22.56 20.72 -10.96
C TYR A 267 23.36 19.46 -11.30
N LEU A 268 23.76 19.27 -12.55
CA LEU A 268 24.59 18.12 -12.95
C LEU A 268 25.98 18.10 -12.28
N GLN A 269 26.53 19.25 -11.87
CA GLN A 269 27.77 19.32 -11.09
C GLN A 269 27.58 18.83 -9.64
N MET A 270 26.43 19.11 -9.02
CA MET A 270 26.06 18.59 -7.70
C MET A 270 25.80 17.07 -7.75
N HIS A 271 25.43 16.53 -8.91
CA HIS A 271 25.15 15.12 -9.13
C HIS A 271 26.18 14.44 -10.07
N PRO A 272 27.46 14.26 -9.64
CA PRO A 272 28.52 13.78 -10.51
C PRO A 272 28.29 12.36 -11.05
N ARG A 273 27.63 11.49 -10.26
CA ARG A 273 27.25 10.13 -10.69
C ARG A 273 26.24 10.16 -11.84
N LEU A 274 25.22 11.02 -11.73
CA LEU A 274 24.23 11.22 -12.79
C LEU A 274 24.93 11.75 -14.05
N ARG A 275 25.73 12.81 -13.93
CA ARG A 275 26.45 13.41 -15.07
C ARG A 275 27.31 12.38 -15.82
N GLN A 276 28.02 11.53 -15.09
CA GLN A 276 28.83 10.46 -15.67
C GLN A 276 27.97 9.41 -16.39
N ALA A 277 26.86 8.99 -15.78
CA ALA A 277 25.94 8.02 -16.36
C ALA A 277 25.29 8.54 -17.65
N LEU A 278 24.82 9.79 -17.65
CA LEU A 278 24.28 10.47 -18.83
C LEU A 278 25.32 10.58 -19.93
N SER A 279 26.52 11.07 -19.61
CA SER A 279 27.62 11.21 -20.57
C SER A 279 27.99 9.88 -21.23
N LYS A 280 27.99 8.78 -20.48
CA LYS A 280 28.21 7.43 -21.00
C LYS A 280 27.04 6.97 -21.88
N GLY A 281 25.81 7.30 -21.50
CA GLY A 281 24.60 7.01 -22.28
C GLY A 281 24.62 7.67 -23.66
N MET A 282 25.01 8.95 -23.72
CA MET A 282 25.05 9.77 -24.94
C MET A 282 25.99 9.21 -26.01
N VAL A 283 27.18 8.74 -25.64
CA VAL A 283 28.24 8.34 -26.59
C VAL A 283 28.28 6.84 -26.91
N ARG A 284 27.53 6.02 -26.19
CA ARG A 284 27.58 4.56 -26.34
C ARG A 284 27.11 4.16 -27.74
N GLY A 285 27.97 3.47 -28.50
CA GLY A 285 27.67 3.00 -29.86
C GLY A 285 28.06 3.97 -30.99
N GLY A 286 28.65 5.13 -30.67
CA GLY A 286 28.98 6.17 -31.66
C GLY A 286 29.98 5.77 -32.76
N GLY A 287 30.75 4.69 -32.60
CA GLY A 287 31.76 4.26 -33.58
C GLY A 287 31.31 3.18 -34.57
N SER A 288 30.15 2.52 -34.37
CA SER A 288 29.75 1.35 -35.17
C SER A 288 28.28 1.33 -35.58
N MET A 289 27.47 2.29 -35.13
CA MET A 289 26.03 2.28 -35.33
C MET A 289 25.63 3.22 -36.45
N ARG A 290 24.84 2.75 -37.42
CA ARG A 290 24.20 3.61 -38.41
C ARG A 290 22.99 4.29 -37.75
N TRP A 291 23.03 5.61 -37.63
CA TRP A 291 21.95 6.39 -37.01
C TRP A 291 20.73 6.46 -37.93
N ASN A 292 19.57 6.19 -37.38
CA ASN A 292 18.26 6.41 -37.98
C ASN A 292 17.31 6.89 -36.88
N VAL A 293 16.12 7.38 -37.25
CA VAL A 293 15.15 7.94 -36.29
C VAL A 293 14.88 6.97 -35.14
N THR A 294 14.68 5.68 -35.42
CA THR A 294 14.42 4.66 -34.40
C THR A 294 15.58 4.49 -33.43
N THR A 295 16.82 4.44 -33.91
CA THR A 295 18.00 4.27 -33.06
C THR A 295 18.31 5.53 -32.25
N ILE A 296 18.00 6.71 -32.78
CA ILE A 296 18.09 7.99 -32.06
C ILE A 296 17.03 8.06 -30.95
N LEU A 297 15.76 7.78 -31.26
CA LEU A 297 14.69 7.78 -30.27
C LEU A 297 14.96 6.77 -29.15
N HIS A 298 15.36 5.55 -29.49
CA HIS A 298 15.76 4.57 -28.49
C HIS A 298 16.93 5.07 -27.62
N ARG A 299 17.90 5.77 -28.22
CA ARG A 299 19.03 6.35 -27.48
C ARG A 299 18.57 7.43 -26.50
N MET A 300 17.70 8.32 -26.95
CA MET A 300 17.13 9.37 -26.11
C MET A 300 16.34 8.76 -24.96
N GLN A 301 15.52 7.74 -25.23
CA GLN A 301 14.75 7.02 -24.22
C GLN A 301 15.65 6.46 -23.11
N VAL A 302 16.77 5.82 -23.45
CA VAL A 302 17.72 5.28 -22.46
C VAL A 302 18.31 6.37 -21.57
N VAL A 303 18.62 7.54 -22.12
CA VAL A 303 19.17 8.67 -21.35
C VAL A 303 18.10 9.29 -20.46
N ILE A 304 16.87 9.48 -20.96
CA ILE A 304 15.72 9.95 -20.18
C ILE A 304 15.44 9.02 -19.00
N GLU A 305 15.38 7.70 -19.26
CA GLU A 305 15.20 6.69 -18.21
C GLU A 305 16.36 6.66 -17.21
N THR A 306 17.57 7.00 -17.64
CA THR A 306 18.73 7.09 -16.74
C THR A 306 18.58 8.30 -15.82
N PHE A 307 18.14 9.44 -16.35
CA PHE A 307 17.87 10.65 -15.59
C PHE A 307 16.76 10.43 -14.54
N LEU A 308 15.60 9.93 -14.96
CA LEU A 308 14.46 9.72 -14.06
C LEU A 308 14.75 8.66 -12.99
N ARG A 309 15.44 7.57 -13.35
CA ARG A 309 15.82 6.52 -12.40
C ARG A 309 16.78 6.99 -11.32
N TYR A 310 17.66 7.92 -11.64
CA TYR A 310 18.53 8.54 -10.66
C TYR A 310 17.74 9.32 -9.60
N HIS A 311 16.50 9.73 -9.91
CA HIS A 311 15.57 10.37 -8.97
C HIS A 311 14.49 9.43 -8.43
N GLY A 312 14.65 8.11 -8.60
CA GLY A 312 13.70 7.12 -8.09
C GLY A 312 12.46 6.92 -8.98
N TYR A 313 12.34 7.66 -10.08
CA TYR A 313 11.24 7.53 -11.02
C TYR A 313 11.53 6.51 -12.12
N ARG A 314 10.47 5.89 -12.65
CA ARG A 314 10.52 5.04 -13.84
C ARG A 314 9.53 5.58 -14.86
N VAL A 315 9.93 5.53 -16.13
CA VAL A 315 9.00 5.80 -17.22
C VAL A 315 7.90 4.75 -17.19
N GLY A 316 6.65 5.21 -17.08
CA GLY A 316 5.48 4.36 -16.96
C GLY A 316 4.25 5.19 -16.65
N ARG A 317 3.18 4.53 -16.17
CA ARG A 317 1.86 5.17 -16.03
C ARG A 317 1.82 6.43 -15.14
N ALA A 318 2.72 6.53 -14.17
CA ALA A 318 2.76 7.65 -13.22
C ALA A 318 3.55 8.85 -13.77
N VAL A 319 4.64 8.58 -14.50
CA VAL A 319 5.46 9.59 -15.19
C VAL A 319 5.83 9.02 -16.54
N GLU A 320 5.18 9.52 -17.58
CA GLU A 320 5.52 9.20 -18.96
C GLU A 320 6.48 10.27 -19.47
N ALA A 321 7.62 9.84 -20.03
CA ALA A 321 8.57 10.74 -20.67
C ALA A 321 9.14 10.01 -21.89
N VAL A 322 8.73 10.45 -23.08
CA VAL A 322 9.02 9.77 -24.34
C VAL A 322 9.66 10.73 -25.33
N PRO A 323 10.72 10.32 -26.03
CA PRO A 323 11.28 11.10 -27.10
C PRO A 323 10.31 11.07 -28.29
N VAL A 324 10.10 12.23 -28.88
CA VAL A 324 9.20 12.39 -30.02
C VAL A 324 9.97 12.92 -31.21
N SER A 325 9.48 12.58 -32.39
CA SER A 325 10.07 13.00 -33.64
C SER A 325 8.98 13.49 -34.58
N PRO A 326 8.98 14.77 -34.96
CA PRO A 326 7.89 15.35 -35.75
C PRO A 326 8.05 15.08 -37.25
N TRP A 327 8.70 13.98 -37.68
CA TRP A 327 8.93 13.71 -39.11
C TRP A 327 7.63 13.56 -39.92
N ASP A 328 6.49 13.30 -39.27
CA ASP A 328 5.16 13.20 -39.89
C ASP A 328 4.39 14.54 -39.90
N ARG A 329 4.92 15.61 -39.29
CA ARG A 329 4.31 16.94 -39.31
C ARG A 329 4.83 17.73 -40.53
N THR A 330 3.91 18.27 -41.31
CA THR A 330 4.20 19.12 -42.48
C THR A 330 4.82 20.47 -42.10
N ASP A 331 4.58 20.97 -40.88
CA ASP A 331 5.05 22.26 -40.39
C ASP A 331 5.74 22.16 -39.03
N GLY A 332 6.90 22.83 -38.89
CA GLY A 332 7.71 22.93 -37.67
C GLY A 332 9.19 22.54 -37.86
N PRO A 333 10.08 22.87 -36.91
CA PRO A 333 11.46 22.39 -36.92
C PRO A 333 11.50 20.86 -36.90
N ARG A 334 12.32 20.25 -37.77
CA ARG A 334 12.47 18.78 -37.86
C ARG A 334 13.41 18.24 -36.78
N ASP A 335 13.17 18.67 -35.55
CA ASP A 335 14.05 18.39 -34.42
C ASP A 335 13.43 17.34 -33.51
N PHE A 336 14.27 16.58 -32.83
CA PHE A 336 13.81 15.66 -31.80
C PHE A 336 13.33 16.44 -30.57
N GLY A 337 12.23 15.99 -29.98
CA GLY A 337 11.66 16.56 -28.77
C GLY A 337 11.48 15.52 -27.67
N VAL A 338 10.95 15.96 -26.54
CA VAL A 338 10.50 15.08 -25.44
C VAL A 338 9.08 15.47 -25.08
N ALA A 339 8.19 14.49 -24.98
CA ALA A 339 6.83 14.67 -24.48
C ALA A 339 6.73 14.02 -23.09
N VAL A 340 6.09 14.72 -22.15
CA VAL A 340 5.94 14.27 -20.76
C VAL A 340 4.47 14.28 -20.38
N ARG A 341 4.04 13.26 -19.62
CA ARG A 341 2.75 13.24 -18.93
C ARG A 341 2.94 12.82 -17.48
N ILE A 342 2.34 13.54 -16.54
CA ILE A 342 2.50 13.29 -15.11
C ILE A 342 1.13 13.01 -14.49
N HIS A 343 1.04 11.92 -13.74
CA HIS A 343 -0.14 11.68 -12.91
C HIS A 343 -0.12 12.66 -11.72
N PRO A 344 -1.21 13.41 -11.44
CA PRO A 344 -1.20 14.50 -10.46
C PRO A 344 -0.69 14.10 -9.08
N GLU A 345 -1.02 12.88 -8.63
CA GLU A 345 -0.60 12.35 -7.32
C GLU A 345 0.93 12.21 -7.16
N VAL A 346 1.69 12.22 -8.25
CA VAL A 346 3.16 12.14 -8.20
C VAL A 346 3.79 13.44 -7.72
N LEU A 347 3.07 14.56 -7.85
CA LEU A 347 3.52 15.89 -7.44
C LEU A 347 3.18 16.21 -5.98
N ILE A 348 2.47 15.31 -5.27
CA ILE A 348 2.02 15.54 -3.91
C ILE A 348 3.15 15.18 -2.93
N GLY A 349 3.68 16.18 -2.22
CA GLY A 349 4.63 16.01 -1.12
C GLY A 349 4.04 15.24 0.07
N GLU A 350 4.88 14.72 0.97
CA GLU A 350 4.41 13.99 2.16
C GLU A 350 3.54 14.87 3.10
N GLU A 351 3.67 16.20 3.02
CA GLU A 351 2.92 17.17 3.82
C GLU A 351 1.72 17.80 3.06
N ASP A 352 1.60 17.57 1.76
CA ASP A 352 0.56 18.18 0.94
C ASP A 352 -0.66 17.26 0.83
N GLY A 353 -1.81 17.73 1.31
CA GLY A 353 -3.09 17.00 1.21
C GLY A 353 -3.89 17.33 -0.04
N VAL A 354 -3.42 18.24 -0.89
CA VAL A 354 -4.18 18.81 -2.00
C VAL A 354 -3.64 18.28 -3.32
N VAL A 355 -4.53 17.71 -4.14
CA VAL A 355 -4.18 17.24 -5.48
C VAL A 355 -3.92 18.45 -6.39
N PRO A 356 -2.75 18.54 -7.05
CA PRO A 356 -2.42 19.67 -7.90
C PRO A 356 -3.42 19.89 -9.03
N GLY A 357 -3.63 21.16 -9.35
CA GLY A 357 -4.51 21.58 -10.45
C GLY A 357 -3.97 21.20 -11.82
N ARG A 358 -4.81 21.28 -12.86
CA ARG A 358 -4.40 20.97 -14.24
C ARG A 358 -3.26 21.87 -14.75
N GLU A 359 -3.23 23.13 -14.32
CA GLU A 359 -2.21 24.09 -14.73
C GLU A 359 -0.85 23.76 -14.09
N GLU A 360 -0.84 23.39 -12.80
CA GLU A 360 0.37 22.97 -12.08
C GLU A 360 0.96 21.69 -12.68
N VAL A 361 0.12 20.69 -12.98
CA VAL A 361 0.55 19.47 -13.66
C VAL A 361 1.15 19.79 -15.02
N ARG A 362 0.48 20.65 -15.80
CA ARG A 362 0.96 21.04 -17.13
C ARG A 362 2.29 21.79 -17.05
N ALA A 363 2.46 22.69 -16.09
CA ALA A 363 3.71 23.41 -15.87
C ALA A 363 4.85 22.44 -15.52
N ALA A 364 4.59 21.44 -14.67
CA ALA A 364 5.57 20.40 -14.34
C ALA A 364 5.92 19.52 -15.56
N GLU A 365 4.93 19.18 -16.40
CA GLU A 365 5.13 18.44 -17.66
C GLU A 365 6.01 19.23 -18.64
N GLU A 366 5.71 20.53 -18.85
CA GLU A 366 6.45 21.42 -19.73
C GLU A 366 7.90 21.62 -19.24
N ALA A 367 8.08 21.86 -17.94
CA ALA A 367 9.41 22.02 -17.34
C ALA A 367 10.26 20.75 -17.47
N LEU A 368 9.69 19.57 -17.15
CA LEU A 368 10.40 18.30 -17.28
C LEU A 368 10.72 17.96 -18.73
N ALA A 369 9.79 18.19 -19.65
CA ALA A 369 10.02 17.99 -21.08
C ALA A 369 11.21 18.83 -21.57
N TRP A 370 11.25 20.12 -21.18
CA TRP A 370 12.36 21.00 -21.54
C TRP A 370 13.69 20.55 -20.95
N VAL A 371 13.74 20.21 -19.65
CA VAL A 371 14.98 19.77 -19.00
C VAL A 371 15.52 18.51 -19.67
N LEU A 372 14.66 17.52 -19.94
CA LEU A 372 15.06 16.28 -20.60
C LEU A 372 15.56 16.51 -22.03
N TRP A 373 14.90 17.41 -22.77
CA TRP A 373 15.34 17.81 -24.11
C TRP A 373 16.68 18.56 -24.06
N ALA A 374 16.86 19.47 -23.11
CA ALA A 374 18.06 20.29 -22.94
C ALA A 374 19.33 19.45 -22.66
N LEU A 375 19.19 18.25 -22.09
CA LEU A 375 20.31 17.30 -21.94
C LEU A 375 20.98 16.96 -23.28
N PHE A 376 20.22 16.97 -24.38
CA PHE A 376 20.72 16.70 -25.73
C PHE A 376 21.05 17.99 -26.46
N ALA A 377 20.11 18.94 -26.48
CA ALA A 377 20.25 20.21 -27.19
C ALA A 377 21.44 21.05 -26.72
N HIS A 378 21.71 21.04 -25.42
CA HIS A 378 22.77 21.83 -24.78
C HIS A 378 23.84 20.95 -24.13
N ALA A 379 24.03 19.73 -24.63
CA ALA A 379 24.85 18.70 -23.99
C ALA A 379 26.23 19.21 -23.55
N GLU A 380 26.99 19.86 -24.43
CA GLU A 380 28.33 20.37 -24.11
C GLU A 380 28.29 21.48 -23.05
N GLU A 381 27.31 22.37 -23.12
CA GLU A 381 27.16 23.52 -22.24
C GLU A 381 26.77 23.11 -20.82
N VAL A 382 25.96 22.06 -20.69
CA VAL A 382 25.61 21.46 -19.40
C VAL A 382 26.69 20.49 -18.87
N GLY A 383 27.78 20.31 -19.61
CA GLY A 383 28.94 19.49 -19.21
C GLY A 383 28.76 18.00 -19.45
N LEU A 384 27.93 17.62 -20.42
CA LEU A 384 27.80 16.27 -20.97
C LEU A 384 28.60 16.14 -22.27
N ARG A 385 28.80 14.91 -22.72
CA ARG A 385 29.40 14.65 -24.03
C ARG A 385 28.37 14.84 -25.14
N ARG A 386 28.79 15.46 -26.25
CA ARG A 386 27.94 15.64 -27.43
C ARG A 386 27.44 14.29 -27.97
N PRO A 387 26.13 14.12 -28.17
CA PRO A 387 25.61 12.93 -28.83
C PRO A 387 26.02 12.96 -30.31
N PRO A 388 26.52 11.86 -30.89
CA PRO A 388 26.96 11.84 -32.29
C PRO A 388 25.81 11.95 -33.33
N PHE A 389 24.57 11.96 -32.86
CA PHE A 389 23.34 12.04 -33.65
C PHE A 389 22.63 13.39 -33.51
N TRP A 390 23.22 14.32 -32.77
CA TRP A 390 22.72 15.66 -32.48
C TRP A 390 23.73 16.71 -32.97
#